data_AF-A0A4V3CCP5-F1
#
_entry.id   AF-A0A4V3CCP5-F1
#
_cell.length_a   1.000
_cell.length_b   1.000
_cell.length_c   1.000
_cell.angle_alpha   90.00
_cell.angle_beta   90.00
_cell.angle_gamma   90.00
#
_symmetry.space_group_name_H-M   'P 1'
#
loop_
_entity.id
_entity.type
_entity.pdbx_description
1 polymer ?
#
loop_
_entity_poly.entity_id
_entity_poly.type
_entity_poly.pdbx_seq_one_letter_code
_entity_poly.pdbx_strand_id
1 'polypeptide(L)'
;MDITCDQSCDMGYIYLQKFSQNQEEKFDESRLIASNQPIEVIENIYLKLNKLNWPQKKYIDAIMDGDFIEEFQNDFDDNAYLKGIELQLTEERLANILENYKIATFEFNNSQYYYISLTEEEKVFNPQNYVYRFSKKNDAFVIISRSEERRYQITMGEDKDNEKSLSPQISYIRALIFREDSPYNVDYLKSLKLYIRNDEY
;
A
#
# COMPACT_ATOMS: atom_id res chain seq x y z
N MET A 1 -8.77 6.42 -6.83
CA MET A 1 -7.43 5.85 -6.75
C MET A 1 -6.86 5.90 -8.14
N ASP A 2 -5.72 6.55 -8.29
CA ASP A 2 -5.04 6.60 -9.59
C ASP A 2 -3.82 5.68 -9.51
N ILE A 3 -3.53 4.98 -10.59
CA ILE A 3 -2.33 4.16 -10.75
C ILE A 3 -1.59 4.69 -11.97
N THR A 4 -0.33 5.05 -11.80
CA THR A 4 0.57 5.29 -12.93
C THR A 4 1.49 4.09 -13.09
N CYS A 5 1.79 3.73 -14.33
CA CYS A 5 2.63 2.60 -14.66
C CYS A 5 3.51 2.90 -15.86
N ASP A 6 4.80 2.64 -15.72
CA ASP A 6 5.79 2.64 -16.79
C ASP A 6 6.19 1.19 -17.08
N GLN A 7 5.57 0.60 -18.10
CA GLN A 7 5.77 -0.81 -18.47
C GLN A 7 7.16 -1.06 -19.07
N SER A 8 7.91 -0.03 -19.47
CA SER A 8 9.28 -0.20 -20.00
C SER A 8 10.26 -0.67 -18.92
N CYS A 9 9.96 -0.40 -17.65
CA CYS A 9 10.83 -0.69 -16.51
C CYS A 9 10.10 -1.38 -15.35
N ASP A 10 8.88 -1.87 -15.58
CA ASP A 10 8.03 -2.51 -14.57
C ASP A 10 7.85 -1.65 -13.29
N MET A 11 7.78 -0.33 -13.42
CA MET A 11 7.61 0.58 -12.27
C MET A 11 6.20 1.17 -12.25
N GLY A 12 5.70 1.44 -11.05
CA GLY A 12 4.41 2.11 -10.90
C GLY A 12 4.30 2.88 -9.60
N TYR A 13 3.23 3.67 -9.54
CA TYR A 13 2.87 4.43 -8.36
C TYR A 13 1.36 4.37 -8.15
N ILE A 14 0.93 4.07 -6.92
CA ILE A 14 -0.48 4.08 -6.52
C ILE A 14 -0.76 5.33 -5.69
N TYR A 15 -1.65 6.18 -6.17
CA TYR A 15 -2.11 7.39 -5.48
C TYR A 15 -3.32 7.09 -4.59
N LEU A 16 -3.15 7.26 -3.28
CA LEU A 16 -4.18 7.02 -2.27
C LEU A 16 -4.93 8.29 -1.86
N GLN A 17 -4.30 9.44 -2.09
CA GLN A 17 -4.93 10.75 -1.97
C GLN A 17 -5.00 11.42 -3.34
N LYS A 18 -5.96 12.33 -3.53
CA LYS A 18 -6.22 12.94 -4.83
C LYS A 18 -4.98 13.65 -5.34
N PHE A 19 -4.48 13.18 -6.48
CA PHE A 19 -3.38 13.80 -7.21
C PHE A 19 -3.77 15.20 -7.69
N SER A 20 -3.11 16.25 -7.17
CA SER A 20 -3.23 17.60 -7.71
C SER A 20 -2.31 17.71 -8.93
N GLN A 21 -2.87 17.51 -10.13
CA GLN A 21 -2.15 17.65 -11.40
C GLN A 21 -1.54 19.06 -11.52
N ASN A 22 -0.23 19.16 -11.28
CA ASN A 22 0.64 20.20 -11.83
C ASN A 22 1.88 19.57 -12.50
N GLN A 23 1.90 18.25 -12.68
CA GLN A 23 2.93 17.56 -13.45
C GLN A 23 2.28 16.98 -14.71
N GLU A 24 2.55 17.62 -15.84
CA GLU A 24 2.39 17.06 -17.18
C GLU A 24 3.39 15.90 -17.33
N GLU A 25 3.16 14.78 -16.65
CA GLU A 25 3.93 13.56 -16.91
C GLU A 25 3.38 12.87 -18.18
N LYS A 26 4.32 12.47 -19.02
CA LYS A 26 4.15 11.89 -20.36
C LYS A 26 3.56 10.48 -20.30
N PHE A 27 2.32 10.35 -19.83
CA PHE A 27 1.55 9.12 -19.98
C PHE A 27 0.81 9.17 -21.31
N ASP A 28 1.07 8.19 -22.18
CA ASP A 28 0.51 8.15 -23.53
C ASP A 28 -0.99 7.91 -23.52
N GLU A 29 -1.47 7.13 -22.53
CA GLU A 29 -2.87 6.77 -22.42
C GLU A 29 -3.37 6.79 -20.97
N SER A 30 -4.50 7.47 -20.74
CA SER A 30 -5.27 7.34 -19.51
C SER A 30 -6.52 6.49 -19.76
N ARG A 31 -6.73 5.46 -18.94
CA ARG A 31 -7.88 4.57 -19.01
C ARG A 31 -8.62 4.55 -17.68
N LEU A 32 -9.92 4.84 -17.72
CA LEU A 32 -10.81 4.57 -16.58
C LEU A 32 -11.04 3.06 -16.51
N ILE A 33 -10.51 2.41 -15.47
CA ILE A 33 -10.68 0.97 -15.26
C ILE A 33 -11.98 0.69 -14.53
N ALA A 34 -12.22 1.45 -13.46
CA ALA A 34 -13.44 1.35 -12.68
C ALA A 34 -13.92 2.72 -12.23
N SER A 35 -15.23 2.91 -12.24
CA SER A 35 -15.87 4.07 -11.66
C SER A 35 -17.02 3.61 -10.79
N ASN A 36 -17.21 4.29 -9.66
CA ASN A 36 -18.29 3.99 -8.72
C ASN A 36 -18.32 2.53 -8.30
N GLN A 37 -17.16 1.96 -7.95
CA GLN A 37 -17.11 0.60 -7.41
C GLN A 37 -18.09 0.46 -6.25
N PRO A 38 -18.94 -0.57 -6.26
CA PRO A 38 -19.88 -0.80 -5.18
C PRO A 38 -19.08 -1.02 -3.90
N ILE A 39 -19.60 -0.50 -2.79
CA ILE A 39 -19.04 -0.81 -1.47
C ILE A 39 -19.72 -2.08 -0.98
N GLU A 40 -18.95 -3.15 -0.86
CA GLU A 40 -19.41 -4.38 -0.23
C GLU A 40 -19.44 -4.22 1.30
N VAL A 41 -20.52 -4.65 1.94
CA VAL A 41 -20.56 -4.71 3.41
C VAL A 41 -19.99 -6.05 3.84
N ILE A 42 -18.84 -6.03 4.52
CA ILE A 42 -18.21 -7.26 5.02
C ILE A 42 -18.59 -7.46 6.48
N GLU A 43 -19.42 -8.47 6.72
CA GLU A 43 -19.65 -8.98 8.06
C GLU A 43 -18.44 -9.76 8.55
N ASN A 44 -18.16 -9.70 9.85
CA ASN A 44 -17.16 -10.53 10.51
C ASN A 44 -15.69 -10.33 10.04
N ILE A 45 -15.36 -9.23 9.37
CA ILE A 45 -13.96 -8.92 8.99
C ILE A 45 -13.02 -8.90 10.21
N TYR A 46 -13.54 -8.52 11.39
CA TYR A 46 -12.81 -8.54 12.64
C TYR A 46 -12.27 -9.93 12.99
N LEU A 47 -12.95 -11.02 12.59
CA LEU A 47 -12.46 -12.39 12.78
C LEU A 47 -11.21 -12.67 11.94
N LYS A 48 -11.11 -12.06 10.76
CA LYS A 48 -9.94 -12.17 9.88
C LYS A 48 -8.81 -11.27 10.40
N LEU A 49 -9.13 -10.03 10.77
CA LEU A 49 -8.19 -9.06 11.32
C LEU A 49 -7.54 -9.53 12.63
N ASN A 50 -8.29 -10.20 13.51
CA ASN A 50 -7.77 -10.73 14.77
C ASN A 50 -6.71 -11.83 14.60
N LYS A 51 -6.56 -12.40 13.39
CA LYS A 51 -5.52 -13.40 13.09
C LYS A 51 -4.20 -12.76 12.66
N LEU A 52 -4.20 -11.46 12.35
CA LEU A 52 -3.01 -10.74 11.92
C LEU A 52 -2.17 -10.30 13.11
N ASN A 53 -0.93 -9.91 12.85
CA ASN A 53 -0.05 -9.36 13.87
C ASN A 53 -0.32 -7.85 14.04
N TRP A 54 -0.55 -7.40 15.27
CA TRP A 54 -0.85 -5.99 15.59
C TRP A 54 0.21 -5.38 16.53
N PRO A 55 1.41 -5.04 16.03
CA PRO A 55 2.39 -4.31 16.82
C PRO A 55 1.81 -2.99 17.35
N GLN A 56 2.11 -2.65 18.61
CA GLN A 56 1.73 -1.35 19.19
C GLN A 56 2.64 -0.21 18.70
N LYS A 57 2.82 -0.13 17.38
CA LYS A 57 3.81 0.70 16.69
C LYS A 57 3.17 1.36 15.47
N LYS A 58 3.61 2.56 15.11
CA LYS A 58 3.17 3.17 13.86
C LYS A 58 3.94 2.59 12.68
N TYR A 59 3.38 2.70 11.49
CA TYR A 59 4.04 2.27 10.26
C TYR A 59 5.39 2.96 10.06
N ILE A 60 5.43 4.29 10.18
CA ILE A 60 6.67 5.06 10.02
C ILE A 60 7.72 4.73 11.08
N ASP A 61 7.29 4.53 12.33
CA ASP A 61 8.20 4.13 13.42
C ASP A 61 8.80 2.74 13.14
N ALA A 62 8.04 1.82 12.55
CA ALA A 62 8.51 0.48 12.19
C ALA A 62 9.56 0.51 11.07
N ILE A 63 9.40 1.41 10.09
CA ILE A 63 10.41 1.65 9.05
C ILE A 63 11.67 2.26 9.66
N MET A 64 11.53 3.31 10.48
CA MET A 64 12.65 4.02 11.09
C MET A 64 13.49 3.12 12.01
N ASP A 65 12.85 2.22 12.73
CA ASP A 65 13.53 1.26 13.62
C ASP A 65 14.13 0.07 12.85
N GLY A 66 13.90 -0.02 11.53
CA GLY A 66 14.44 -1.08 10.69
C GLY A 66 13.74 -2.43 10.82
N ASP A 67 12.47 -2.45 11.27
CA ASP A 67 11.68 -3.70 11.35
C ASP A 67 11.51 -4.34 9.95
N PHE A 68 11.46 -3.49 8.92
CA PHE A 68 11.41 -3.81 7.50
C PHE A 68 11.83 -2.56 6.70
N ILE A 69 12.06 -2.74 5.40
CA ILE A 69 12.20 -1.66 4.43
C ILE A 69 11.01 -1.66 3.47
N GLU A 70 10.80 -0.54 2.80
CA GLU A 70 9.81 -0.41 1.74
C GLU A 70 10.31 -1.12 0.47
N GLU A 71 9.40 -1.45 -0.45
CA GLU A 71 9.78 -2.04 -1.74
C GLU A 71 10.61 -1.05 -2.56
N PHE A 72 10.10 0.17 -2.67
CA PHE A 72 10.81 1.36 -3.13
C PHE A 72 10.60 2.46 -2.10
N GLN A 73 10.03 3.61 -2.47
CA GLN A 73 9.71 4.68 -1.53
C GLN A 73 8.20 4.81 -1.36
N ASN A 74 7.72 4.81 -0.13
CA ASN A 74 6.36 5.30 0.11
C ASN A 74 6.36 6.78 0.45
N ASP A 75 5.26 7.39 0.08
CA ASP A 75 5.05 8.81 0.19
C ASP A 75 4.03 9.07 1.30
N PHE A 76 4.35 10.04 2.17
CA PHE A 76 3.50 10.40 3.31
C PHE A 76 3.02 11.85 3.21
N ASP A 77 1.88 12.13 3.84
CA ASP A 77 1.42 13.49 4.12
C ASP A 77 2.06 14.06 5.40
N ASP A 78 1.79 15.33 5.70
CA ASP A 78 2.34 16.03 6.87
C ASP A 78 1.94 15.39 8.22
N ASN A 79 0.92 14.51 8.22
CA ASN A 79 0.44 13.80 9.39
C ASN A 79 0.88 12.32 9.42
N ALA A 80 1.80 11.93 8.53
CA ALA A 80 2.33 10.57 8.35
C ALA A 80 1.31 9.53 7.87
N TYR A 81 0.22 9.95 7.22
CA TYR A 81 -0.63 9.03 6.46
C TYR A 81 -0.02 8.78 5.09
N LEU A 82 -0.17 7.56 4.60
CA LEU A 82 0.32 7.14 3.29
C LEU A 82 -0.48 7.85 2.18
N LYS A 83 0.17 8.68 1.37
CA LYS A 83 -0.45 9.35 0.22
C LYS A 83 -0.18 8.61 -1.09
N GLY A 84 0.91 7.83 -1.16
CA GLY A 84 1.19 7.00 -2.32
C GLY A 84 2.26 5.95 -2.09
N ILE A 85 2.30 5.00 -3.02
CA ILE A 85 3.09 3.77 -2.95
C ILE A 85 3.87 3.64 -4.24
N GLU A 86 5.19 3.71 -4.19
CA GLU A 86 6.04 3.31 -5.30
C GLU A 86 6.36 1.80 -5.20
N LEU A 87 6.16 1.09 -6.31
CA LEU A 87 6.23 -0.37 -6.35
C LEU A 87 6.68 -0.86 -7.72
N GLN A 88 7.23 -2.07 -7.75
CA GLN A 88 7.38 -2.79 -9.01
C GLN A 88 5.98 -3.20 -9.46
N LEU A 89 5.60 -2.82 -10.68
CA LEU A 89 4.28 -3.01 -11.23
C LEU A 89 4.36 -3.68 -12.60
N THR A 90 4.81 -4.94 -12.60
CA THR A 90 4.77 -5.80 -13.79
C THR A 90 3.34 -5.95 -14.32
N GLU A 91 3.18 -6.33 -15.59
CA GLU A 91 1.87 -6.62 -16.18
C GLU A 91 1.04 -7.60 -15.32
N GLU A 92 1.67 -8.67 -14.81
CA GLU A 92 1.01 -9.67 -13.96
C GLU A 92 0.53 -9.05 -12.65
N ARG A 93 1.37 -8.25 -11.98
CA ARG A 93 1.01 -7.63 -10.71
C ARG A 93 -0.06 -6.56 -10.90
N LEU A 94 0.01 -5.79 -11.98
CA LEU A 94 -1.02 -4.84 -12.36
C LEU A 94 -2.35 -5.57 -12.56
N ALA A 95 -2.37 -6.65 -13.37
CA ALA A 95 -3.57 -7.45 -13.58
C ALA A 95 -4.14 -7.99 -12.26
N ASN A 96 -3.28 -8.49 -11.36
CA ASN A 96 -3.70 -8.95 -10.03
C ASN A 96 -4.36 -7.83 -9.20
N ILE A 97 -3.77 -6.62 -9.21
CA ILE A 97 -4.37 -5.46 -8.52
C ILE A 97 -5.72 -5.12 -9.15
N LEU A 98 -5.82 -5.02 -10.47
CA LEU A 98 -7.06 -4.63 -11.15
C LEU A 98 -8.20 -5.65 -10.91
N GLU A 99 -7.88 -6.95 -10.90
CA GLU A 99 -8.85 -8.02 -10.65
C GLU A 99 -9.34 -8.03 -9.19
N ASN A 100 -8.45 -7.72 -8.25
CA ASN A 100 -8.74 -7.79 -6.81
C ASN A 100 -9.09 -6.43 -6.19
N TYR A 101 -9.07 -5.36 -6.98
CA TYR A 101 -9.40 -4.03 -6.50
C TYR A 101 -10.87 -3.99 -6.06
N LYS A 102 -11.08 -3.94 -4.76
CA LYS A 102 -12.40 -3.91 -4.14
C LYS A 102 -12.38 -2.93 -2.98
N ILE A 103 -13.50 -2.22 -2.82
CA ILE A 103 -13.77 -1.40 -1.66
C ILE A 103 -14.86 -2.09 -0.86
N ALA A 104 -14.60 -2.28 0.41
CA ALA A 104 -15.57 -2.79 1.35
C ALA A 104 -15.69 -1.88 2.55
N THR A 105 -16.74 -2.12 3.34
CA THR A 105 -17.03 -1.36 4.55
C THR A 105 -17.48 -2.28 5.66
N PHE A 106 -17.16 -1.93 6.89
CA PHE A 106 -17.56 -2.65 8.09
C PHE A 106 -17.65 -1.71 9.29
N GLU A 107 -18.52 -2.03 10.23
CA GLU A 107 -18.65 -1.28 11.48
C GLU A 107 -17.78 -1.90 12.57
N PHE A 108 -17.07 -1.07 13.32
CA PHE A 108 -16.33 -1.49 14.50
C PHE A 108 -16.32 -0.37 15.54
N ASN A 109 -16.67 -0.69 16.79
CA ASN A 109 -16.76 0.28 17.90
C ASN A 109 -17.57 1.54 17.54
N ASN A 110 -18.76 1.36 16.96
CA ASN A 110 -19.65 2.45 16.52
C ASN A 110 -19.00 3.42 15.53
N SER A 111 -18.06 2.93 14.73
CA SER A 111 -17.39 3.69 13.68
C SER A 111 -17.41 2.92 12.37
N GLN A 112 -17.68 3.61 11.28
CA GLN A 112 -17.60 3.05 9.94
C GLN A 112 -16.16 3.05 9.45
N TYR A 113 -15.65 1.86 9.10
CA TYR A 113 -14.37 1.70 8.43
C TYR A 113 -14.58 1.21 7.00
N TYR A 114 -13.68 1.66 6.13
CA TYR A 114 -13.49 1.19 4.78
C TYR A 114 -12.24 0.33 4.68
N TYR A 115 -12.25 -0.59 3.73
CA TYR A 115 -11.18 -1.51 3.43
C TYR A 115 -10.93 -1.50 1.92
N ILE A 116 -9.67 -1.39 1.52
CA ILE A 116 -9.23 -1.47 0.12
C ILE A 116 -8.16 -2.53 -0.01
N SER A 117 -8.41 -3.50 -0.89
CA SER A 117 -7.48 -4.58 -1.21
C SER A 117 -6.66 -4.24 -2.45
N LEU A 118 -5.36 -4.53 -2.40
CA LEU A 118 -4.46 -4.48 -3.57
C LEU A 118 -4.05 -5.88 -4.04
N THR A 119 -4.62 -6.93 -3.46
CA THR A 119 -4.39 -8.33 -3.84
C THR A 119 -5.56 -9.19 -3.38
N GLU A 120 -5.50 -10.50 -3.64
CA GLU A 120 -6.52 -11.45 -3.21
C GLU A 120 -6.66 -11.54 -1.70
N GLU A 121 -7.89 -11.81 -1.24
CA GLU A 121 -8.24 -11.80 0.18
C GLU A 121 -7.36 -12.72 1.03
N GLU A 122 -7.05 -13.91 0.53
CA GLU A 122 -6.21 -14.90 1.21
C GLU A 122 -4.80 -14.36 1.49
N LYS A 123 -4.25 -13.57 0.56
CA LYS A 123 -2.96 -12.90 0.75
C LYS A 123 -3.04 -11.73 1.71
N VAL A 124 -4.16 -11.00 1.78
CA VAL A 124 -4.32 -9.91 2.74
C VAL A 124 -4.44 -10.44 4.17
N PHE A 125 -5.26 -11.45 4.39
CA PHE A 125 -5.54 -12.00 5.71
C PHE A 125 -4.63 -13.17 6.11
N ASN A 126 -3.46 -13.28 5.48
CA ASN A 126 -2.43 -14.23 5.89
C ASN A 126 -1.98 -13.92 7.33
N PRO A 127 -2.02 -14.87 8.28
CA PRO A 127 -1.62 -14.65 9.68
C PRO A 127 -0.18 -14.18 9.90
N GLN A 128 0.69 -14.27 8.89
CA GLN A 128 2.05 -13.73 8.92
C GLN A 128 2.12 -12.24 8.56
N ASN A 129 1.01 -11.63 8.15
CA ASN A 129 0.94 -10.21 7.85
C ASN A 129 0.84 -9.37 9.12
N TYR A 130 1.21 -8.11 8.97
CA TYR A 130 1.26 -7.14 10.05
C TYR A 130 0.33 -5.98 9.74
N VAL A 131 -0.37 -5.50 10.77
CA VAL A 131 -1.20 -4.30 10.70
C VAL A 131 -0.53 -3.19 11.49
N TYR A 132 -0.26 -2.08 10.81
CA TYR A 132 0.31 -0.89 11.42
C TYR A 132 -0.66 0.27 11.33
N ARG A 133 -0.80 1.01 12.42
CA ARG A 133 -1.49 2.31 12.41
C ARG A 133 -0.60 3.37 11.75
N PHE A 134 -1.20 4.34 11.08
CA PHE A 134 -0.45 5.51 10.59
C PHE A 134 -0.23 6.54 11.69
N SER A 135 -1.29 6.86 12.44
CA SER A 135 -1.29 7.95 13.41
C SER A 135 -1.64 7.47 14.83
N LYS A 136 -1.55 8.38 15.81
CA LYS A 136 -2.03 8.11 17.18
C LYS A 136 -3.57 8.05 17.28
N LYS A 137 -4.29 8.54 16.26
CA LYS A 137 -5.76 8.57 16.25
C LYS A 137 -6.39 7.20 16.02
N ASN A 138 -5.60 6.21 15.56
CA ASN A 138 -6.07 4.86 15.23
C ASN A 138 -7.27 4.87 14.25
N ASP A 139 -7.23 5.81 13.31
CA ASP A 139 -8.27 6.06 12.31
C ASP A 139 -7.90 5.49 10.94
N ALA A 140 -6.65 5.11 10.71
CA ALA A 140 -6.23 4.41 9.51
C ALA A 140 -5.02 3.51 9.74
N PHE A 141 -4.97 2.44 8.95
CA PHE A 141 -4.05 1.33 9.07
C PHE A 141 -3.63 0.80 7.69
N VAL A 142 -2.45 0.18 7.66
CA VAL A 142 -1.95 -0.57 6.50
C VAL A 142 -1.72 -2.01 6.91
N ILE A 143 -2.09 -2.93 6.02
CA ILE A 143 -1.72 -4.35 6.12
C ILE A 143 -0.54 -4.58 5.19
N ILE A 144 0.55 -5.09 5.73
CA ILE A 144 1.74 -5.46 4.97
C ILE A 144 2.07 -6.93 5.13
N SER A 145 2.62 -7.53 4.08
CA SER A 145 3.43 -8.75 4.19
C SER A 145 4.90 -8.39 4.16
N ARG A 146 5.77 -9.29 4.63
CA ARG A 146 7.22 -9.15 4.52
C ARG A 146 7.79 -10.22 3.59
N SER A 147 8.83 -9.90 2.83
CA SER A 147 9.53 -10.85 1.98
C SER A 147 10.10 -12.00 2.80
N GLU A 148 9.99 -13.23 2.30
CA GLU A 148 10.62 -14.40 2.92
C GLU A 148 12.15 -14.29 2.81
N GLU A 149 12.62 -13.81 1.66
CA GLU A 149 14.03 -13.61 1.39
C GLU A 149 14.53 -12.28 1.93
N ARG A 150 15.77 -12.28 2.45
CA ARG A 150 16.53 -11.09 2.83
C ARG A 150 17.76 -11.00 1.95
N ARG A 151 18.16 -9.77 1.59
CA ARG A 151 19.40 -9.54 0.85
C ARG A 151 20.55 -9.43 1.84
N TYR A 152 21.78 -9.73 1.40
CA TYR A 152 22.95 -9.36 2.19
C TYR A 152 23.22 -7.88 2.02
N GLN A 153 23.55 -7.20 3.12
CA GLN A 153 24.00 -5.82 3.12
C GLN A 153 25.42 -5.74 3.69
N ILE A 154 26.22 -4.87 3.10
CA ILE A 154 27.59 -4.58 3.56
C ILE A 154 27.55 -3.22 4.23
N THR A 155 27.82 -3.17 5.52
CA THR A 155 27.96 -1.91 6.23
C THR A 155 29.41 -1.46 6.14
N MET A 156 29.66 -0.40 5.37
CA MET A 156 30.98 0.21 5.26
C MET A 156 31.18 1.13 6.47
N GLY A 157 31.97 0.70 7.45
CA GLY A 157 32.42 1.55 8.55
C GLY A 157 33.75 2.22 8.17
N GLU A 158 33.91 3.52 8.46
CA GLU A 158 35.13 4.28 8.14
C GLU A 158 36.40 3.68 8.79
N ASP A 159 36.27 2.86 9.84
CA ASP A 159 37.40 2.26 10.59
C ASP A 159 37.16 0.81 11.08
N LYS A 160 36.26 0.04 10.46
CA LYS A 160 35.99 -1.38 10.84
C LYS A 160 35.96 -2.31 9.63
N ASP A 161 36.39 -3.55 9.84
CA ASP A 161 36.22 -4.63 8.86
C ASP A 161 34.76 -4.69 8.38
N ASN A 162 34.57 -4.87 7.07
CA ASN A 162 33.25 -4.94 6.44
C ASN A 162 32.38 -6.01 7.11
N GLU A 163 31.38 -5.60 7.91
CA GLU A 163 30.41 -6.52 8.49
C GLU A 163 29.33 -6.85 7.46
N LYS A 164 29.25 -8.14 7.09
CA LYS A 164 28.12 -8.67 6.33
C LYS A 164 26.96 -8.92 7.29
N SER A 165 25.85 -8.22 7.08
CA SER A 165 24.59 -8.47 7.79
C SER A 165 23.48 -8.77 6.78
N LEU A 166 22.35 -9.28 7.28
CA LEU A 166 21.14 -9.41 6.47
C LEU A 166 20.39 -8.07 6.48
N SER A 167 19.89 -7.65 5.33
CA SER A 167 18.99 -6.52 5.21
C SER A 167 17.70 -6.80 5.98
N PRO A 168 16.98 -5.74 6.41
CA PRO A 168 15.58 -5.88 6.77
C PRO A 168 14.79 -6.52 5.62
N GLN A 169 13.67 -7.18 5.96
CA GLN A 169 12.76 -7.72 4.95
C GLN A 169 12.10 -6.58 4.17
N ILE A 170 11.81 -6.82 2.90
CA ILE A 170 11.03 -5.89 2.10
C ILE A 170 9.56 -6.03 2.48
N SER A 171 8.88 -4.92 2.71
CA SER A 171 7.44 -4.89 2.93
C SER A 171 6.67 -4.69 1.63
N TYR A 172 5.59 -5.45 1.49
CA TYR A 172 4.63 -5.28 0.40
C TYR A 172 3.28 -4.89 1.00
N ILE A 173 2.74 -3.76 0.57
CA ILE A 173 1.42 -3.30 0.99
C ILE A 173 0.34 -4.18 0.36
N ARG A 174 -0.54 -4.70 1.19
CA ARG A 174 -1.61 -5.63 0.79
C ARG A 174 -2.98 -4.97 0.82
N ALA A 175 -3.23 -4.13 1.82
CA ALA A 175 -4.50 -3.43 1.97
C ALA A 175 -4.36 -2.17 2.82
N LEU A 176 -5.34 -1.28 2.67
CA LEU A 176 -5.57 -0.14 3.55
C LEU A 176 -6.90 -0.30 4.28
N ILE A 177 -6.94 0.11 5.54
CA ILE A 177 -8.15 0.24 6.33
C ILE A 177 -8.22 1.66 6.86
N PHE A 178 -9.36 2.32 6.74
CA PHE A 178 -9.50 3.69 7.22
C PHE A 178 -10.92 4.01 7.64
N ARG A 179 -11.05 4.84 8.66
CA ARG A 179 -12.32 5.33 9.17
C ARG A 179 -12.87 6.42 8.26
N GLU A 180 -14.18 6.59 8.25
CA GLU A 180 -14.86 7.60 7.41
C GLU A 180 -14.40 9.05 7.64
N ASP A 181 -13.89 9.37 8.84
CA ASP A 181 -13.39 10.70 9.23
C ASP A 181 -11.86 10.84 9.10
N SER A 182 -11.20 9.83 8.53
CA SER A 182 -9.76 9.87 8.22
C SER A 182 -9.47 10.78 7.00
N PRO A 183 -8.19 11.08 6.71
CA PRO A 183 -7.82 11.89 5.53
C PRO A 183 -8.14 11.24 4.17
N TYR A 184 -8.49 9.95 4.13
CA TYR A 184 -8.75 9.23 2.89
C TYR A 184 -10.16 9.49 2.36
N ASN A 185 -10.26 9.93 1.12
CA ASN A 185 -11.54 10.16 0.46
C ASN A 185 -12.04 8.88 -0.24
N VAL A 186 -13.06 8.24 0.33
CA VAL A 186 -13.64 7.00 -0.22
C VAL A 186 -14.18 7.18 -1.64
N ASP A 187 -14.77 8.33 -1.98
CA ASP A 187 -15.33 8.58 -3.31
C ASP A 187 -14.24 8.74 -4.36
N TYR A 188 -13.11 9.35 -4.00
CA TYR A 188 -11.92 9.33 -4.84
C TYR A 188 -11.45 7.88 -5.04
N LEU A 189 -11.38 7.10 -3.96
CA LEU A 189 -10.89 5.73 -4.02
C LEU A 189 -11.79 4.85 -4.92
N LYS A 190 -13.12 4.96 -4.85
CA LYS A 190 -14.09 4.22 -5.69
C LYS A 190 -13.87 4.31 -7.20
N SER A 191 -13.18 5.34 -7.67
CA SER A 191 -12.80 5.47 -9.08
C SER A 191 -11.36 5.03 -9.26
N LEU A 192 -11.13 3.92 -9.95
CA LEU A 192 -9.81 3.47 -10.36
C LEU A 192 -9.48 3.96 -11.77
N LYS A 193 -8.46 4.81 -11.88
CA LYS A 193 -7.90 5.24 -13.16
C LYS A 193 -6.48 4.70 -13.30
N LEU A 194 -6.16 4.25 -14.51
CA LEU A 194 -4.84 3.74 -14.86
C LEU A 194 -4.25 4.65 -15.93
N TYR A 195 -3.00 5.05 -15.73
CA TYR A 195 -2.20 5.85 -16.65
C TYR A 195 -1.00 4.99 -17.04
N ILE A 196 -0.88 4.66 -18.32
CA ILE A 196 0.19 3.80 -18.83
C ILE A 196 1.08 4.64 -19.73
N ARG A 197 2.39 4.52 -19.51
CA ARG A 197 3.41 4.97 -20.44
C ARG A 197 3.90 3.76 -21.22
N ASN A 198 3.82 3.83 -22.53
CA ASN A 198 4.34 2.84 -23.44
C ASN A 198 5.51 3.47 -24.17
N ASP A 199 6.71 2.89 -24.06
CA ASP A 199 7.82 3.31 -24.93
C ASP A 199 7.56 2.78 -26.36
N GLU A 200 6.61 3.39 -27.09
CA GLU A 200 6.62 3.32 -28.56
C GLU A 200 7.67 4.31 -29.07
N TYR A 201 8.92 3.85 -29.17
CA TYR A 201 9.97 4.46 -30.00
C TYR A 201 10.63 3.42 -30.91
#